data_AF-A7ZG44-F1
#
_entry.id   AF-A7ZG44-F1
#
_cell.length_a   1.000
_cell.length_b   1.000
_cell.length_c   1.000
_cell.angle_alpha   90.00
_cell.angle_beta   90.00
_cell.angle_gamma   90.00
#
_symmetry.space_group_name_H-M   'P 1'
#
loop_
_entity.id
_entity.type
_entity.pdbx_description
1 polymer ?
#
loop_
_entity_poly.entity_id
_entity_poly.type
_entity_poly.pdbx_seq_one_letter_code
_entity_poly.pdbx_strand_id
1 'polypeptide(L)' 'MDLQTFKAQLKSIGITKKEFAEKLGLSYTTVNAWGSVQDFPKYVDVILEKWVKADNFDKIVEVVKPYTENKED' A
#
# COMPACT_ATOMS: atom_id res chain seq x y z
N MET A 1 -7.45 -10.89 -7.04
CA MET A 1 -6.21 -10.97 -6.25
C MET A 1 -6.19 -12.23 -5.41
N ASP A 2 -5.04 -12.88 -5.29
CA ASP A 2 -4.80 -13.97 -4.33
C ASP A 2 -3.99 -13.50 -3.09
N LEU A 3 -3.88 -14.35 -2.07
CA LEU A 3 -3.21 -14.02 -0.80
C LEU A 3 -1.71 -13.70 -0.95
N GLN A 4 -1.01 -14.33 -1.89
CA GLN A 4 0.41 -14.08 -2.12
C GLN A 4 0.61 -12.71 -2.77
N THR A 5 -0.20 -12.41 -3.78
CA THR A 5 -0.24 -11.10 -4.45
C THR A 5 -0.54 -9.99 -3.45
N PHE A 6 -1.55 -10.18 -2.59
CA PHE A 6 -1.89 -9.23 -1.53
C PHE A 6 -0.70 -8.96 -0.59
N LYS A 7 -0.06 -10.02 -0.07
CA LYS A 7 1.10 -9.89 0.83
C LYS A 7 2.29 -9.22 0.14
N ALA A 8 2.53 -9.53 -1.13
CA ALA A 8 3.63 -8.94 -1.90
C ALA A 8 3.44 -7.43 -2.09
N GLN A 9 2.22 -6.97 -2.41
CA GLN A 9 1.91 -5.54 -2.55
C GLN A 9 2.01 -4.78 -1.23
N LEU A 10 1.51 -5.35 -0.12
CA LEU A 10 1.68 -4.73 1.20
C LEU A 10 3.17 -4.58 1.55
N LYS A 11 3.97 -5.62 1.27
CA LYS A 11 5.42 -5.59 1.49
C LYS A 11 6.13 -4.56 0.62
N SER A 12 5.71 -4.36 -0.64
CA SER A 12 6.37 -3.41 -1.55
C SER A 12 6.22 -1.95 -1.11
N ILE A 13 5.10 -1.63 -0.44
CA ILE A 13 4.85 -0.31 0.15
C ILE A 13 5.12 -0.26 1.67
N GLY A 14 5.76 -1.30 2.22
CA GLY A 14 6.23 -1.31 3.60
C GLY A 14 5.16 -1.36 4.69
N ILE A 15 3.94 -1.84 4.41
CA ILE A 15 2.86 -1.92 5.42
C ILE A 15 2.48 -3.36 5.76
N THR A 16 1.89 -3.53 6.94
CA THR A 16 1.33 -4.78 7.44
C THR A 16 -0.16 -4.90 7.14
N LYS A 17 -0.73 -6.11 7.27
CA LYS A 17 -2.18 -6.32 7.21
C LYS A 17 -2.95 -5.52 8.27
N LYS A 18 -2.35 -5.28 9.43
CA LYS A 18 -2.96 -4.52 10.52
C LYS A 18 -3.09 -3.05 10.16
N GLU A 19 -2.01 -2.44 9.68
CA GLU A 19 -2.03 -1.05 9.20
C GLU A 19 -2.94 -0.89 7.98
N PHE A 20 -2.99 -1.89 7.09
CA PHE A 20 -3.94 -1.90 5.98
C PHE A 20 -5.39 -1.87 6.47
N ALA A 21 -5.73 -2.69 7.49
CA ALA A 21 -7.05 -2.70 8.10
C ALA A 21 -7.40 -1.35 8.74
N GLU A 22 -6.47 -0.78 9.49
CA GLU A 22 -6.62 0.52 10.15
C GLU A 22 -6.88 1.65 9.13
N LYS A 23 -6.09 1.70 8.05
CA LYS A 23 -6.26 2.70 6.98
C LYS A 23 -7.61 2.60 6.25
N LEU A 24 -8.21 1.40 6.19
CA LEU A 24 -9.54 1.20 5.60
C LEU A 24 -10.70 1.34 6.61
N GLY A 25 -10.41 1.55 7.89
CA GLY A 25 -11.43 1.55 8.95
C GLY A 25 -12.08 0.17 9.15
N LEU A 26 -11.35 -0.91 8.86
CA LEU A 26 -11.81 -2.30 8.99
C LEU A 26 -11.19 -2.97 10.21
N SER A 27 -11.86 -4.00 10.74
CA SER A 27 -11.25 -4.83 11.78
C SER A 27 -10.09 -5.65 11.20
N TYR A 28 -9.04 -5.84 12.00
CA TYR A 28 -7.92 -6.72 11.61
C TYR A 28 -8.41 -8.14 11.29
N THR A 29 -9.38 -8.65 12.04
CA THR A 29 -9.98 -9.98 11.82
C THR A 29 -10.58 -10.11 10.42
N THR A 30 -11.28 -9.08 9.94
CA THR A 30 -11.86 -9.04 8.60
C THR A 30 -10.77 -9.16 7.53
N VAL A 31 -9.73 -8.32 7.61
CA VAL A 31 -8.62 -8.33 6.62
C VAL A 31 -7.82 -9.62 6.70
N ASN A 32 -7.69 -10.21 7.90
CA ASN A 32 -6.96 -11.45 8.07
C ASN A 32 -7.67 -12.67 7.48
N ALA A 33 -9.01 -12.65 7.40
CA ALA A 33 -9.81 -13.72 6.80
C ALA A 33 -9.69 -13.78 5.26
N TRP A 34 -9.30 -12.69 4.60
CA TRP A 34 -9.22 -12.63 3.15
C TRP A 34 -8.11 -13.51 2.56
N GLY A 35 -8.44 -14.17 1.45
CA GLY A 35 -7.57 -15.11 0.74
C GLY A 35 -7.38 -16.44 1.46
N SER A 36 -8.15 -16.70 2.52
CA SER A 36 -8.14 -17.96 3.28
C SER A 36 -9.57 -18.47 3.50
N VAL A 37 -10.38 -17.68 4.23
CA VAL A 37 -11.77 -18.01 4.58
C VAL A 37 -12.76 -17.21 3.74
N GLN A 38 -12.36 -16.04 3.27
CA GLN A 38 -13.16 -15.14 2.46
C GLN A 38 -12.40 -14.73 1.20
N ASP A 39 -13.13 -14.53 0.11
CA ASP A 39 -12.57 -13.90 -1.08
C ASP A 39 -12.23 -12.44 -0.81
N PHE A 40 -11.27 -11.91 -1.57
CA PHE A 40 -10.95 -10.49 -1.53
C PHE A 40 -12.11 -9.66 -2.10
N PRO A 41 -12.54 -8.60 -1.40
CA PRO A 41 -13.42 -7.62 -2.00
C PRO A 41 -12.79 -7.01 -3.25
N LYS A 42 -13.57 -6.86 -4.33
CA LYS A 42 -13.07 -6.38 -5.64
C LYS A 42 -12.34 -5.03 -5.56
N TYR A 43 -12.74 -4.16 -4.63
CA TYR A 43 -12.12 -2.84 -4.46
C TYR A 43 -10.68 -2.91 -3.90
N VAL A 44 -10.28 -4.02 -3.25
CA VAL A 44 -8.95 -4.15 -2.63
C VAL A 44 -7.85 -4.05 -3.68
N ASP A 45 -8.08 -4.61 -4.87
CA ASP A 45 -7.14 -4.54 -5.99
C ASP A 45 -6.91 -3.09 -6.44
N VAL A 46 -8.00 -2.36 -6.66
CA VAL A 46 -7.99 -0.95 -7.09
C VAL A 46 -7.34 -0.06 -6.02
N ILE A 47 -7.56 -0.32 -4.74
CA ILE A 47 -6.95 0.44 -3.64
C ILE A 47 -5.45 0.20 -3.59
N LEU A 48 -5.02 -1.06 -3.65
CA LEU A 48 -3.61 -1.40 -3.57
C LEU A 48 -2.83 -0.89 -4.77
N GLU A 49 -3.37 -0.97 -5.98
CA GLU A 49 -2.76 -0.37 -7.16
C GLU A 49 -2.51 1.14 -6.95
N LYS A 50 -3.49 1.86 -6.42
CA LYS A 50 -3.36 3.30 -6.14
C LYS A 50 -2.34 3.58 -5.04
N TRP A 51 -2.29 2.78 -3.99
CA TRP A 51 -1.34 2.97 -2.90
C TRP A 51 0.09 2.67 -3.32
N VAL A 52 0.32 1.61 -4.11
CA VAL A 52 1.62 1.32 -4.74
C VAL A 52 2.05 2.46 -5.63
N LYS A 53 1.13 3.00 -6.44
CA LYS A 53 1.41 4.16 -7.28
C LYS A 53 1.78 5.40 -6.46
N ALA A 54 1.07 5.69 -5.37
CA ALA A 54 1.35 6.82 -4.48
C ALA A 54 2.73 6.68 -3.82
N ASP A 55 3.04 5.51 -3.27
CA ASP A 55 4.35 5.22 -2.65
C ASP A 55 5.52 5.38 -3.66
N ASN A 56 5.31 4.98 -4.92
CA ASN A 56 6.30 5.23 -5.96
C ASN A 56 6.51 6.73 -6.24
N PHE A 57 5.46 7.54 -6.20
CA PHE A 57 5.60 8.99 -6.35
C PHE A 57 6.30 9.62 -5.16
N ASP A 58 6.00 9.19 -3.93
CA ASP A 58 6.67 9.66 -2.72
C ASP A 58 8.19 9.38 -2.82
N LYS A 59 8.57 8.17 -3.25
CA LYS A 59 9.97 7.80 -3.50
C LYS A 59 10.62 8.66 -4.60
N ILE A 60 9.91 8.97 -5.68
CA ILE A 60 10.42 9.86 -6.74
C ILE A 60 10.65 11.27 -6.19
N VAL A 61 9.71 11.80 -5.41
CA VAL A 61 9.84 13.12 -4.78
C VAL A 61 11.08 13.16 -3.88
N GLU A 62 11.30 12.13 -3.06
CA GLU A 62 12.50 12.03 -2.22
C GLU A 62 13.80 12.04 -3.03
N VAL A 63 13.85 11.32 -4.16
CA VAL A 63 15.02 11.27 -5.06
C VAL A 63 15.28 12.61 -5.75
N VAL A 64 14.22 13.33 -6.14
CA VAL A 64 14.34 14.58 -6.89
C VAL A 64 14.59 15.79 -5.98
N LYS A 65 14.17 15.73 -4.71
CA LYS A 65 14.27 16.82 -3.73
C LYS A 65 15.64 17.54 -3.69
N PRO A 66 16.81 16.85 -3.68
CA PRO A 66 18.11 17.52 -3.63
C PRO A 66 18.45 18.36 -4.87
N TYR A 67 17.77 18.12 -6.00
CA TYR A 67 17.99 18.82 -7.27
C TYR A 67 17.01 19.96 -7.51
N THR A 68 15.96 20.07 -6.69
CA THR A 68 14.97 21.15 -6.74
C THR A 68 15.22 22.22 -5.69
N GLU A 69 15.91 21.88 -4.61
CA GLU A 69 16.38 22.84 -3.61
C GLU A 69 17.71 23.44 -4.07
N ASN A 70 17.66 24.39 -5.02
CA ASN A 70 18.78 25.31 -5.24
C ASN A 70 18.99 26.08 -3.93
N LYS A 71 20.11 25.86 -3.26
CA LYS A 71 20.64 26.84 -2.31
C LYS A 71 20.92 28.10 -3.13
N GLU A 72 20.05 29.10 -3.02
CA GLU A 72 20.38 30.46 -3.42
C GLU A 72 21.59 30.87 -2.57
N ASP A 73 22.76 30.99 -3.22
CA ASP A 73 23.95 31.65 -2.68
C ASP A 73 23.73 33.16 -2.51
#